data_AF-A0A180GLP6-F1
#
_entry.id   AF-A0A180GLP6-F1
#
_cell.length_a   1.000
_cell.length_b   1.000
_cell.length_c   1.000
_cell.angle_alpha   90.00
_cell.angle_beta   90.00
_cell.angle_gamma   90.00
#
_symmetry.space_group_name_H-M   'P 1'
#
loop_
_entity.id
_entity.type
_entity.pdbx_description
1 polymer ?
#
loop_
_entity_poly.entity_id
_entity_poly.type
_entity_poly.pdbx_seq_one_letter_code
_entity_poly.pdbx_strand_id
1 'polypeptide(L)'
;MENVNEWYRMAEFRVTGKSLFVNAEEVVSCLNLQHNCHNGNCKLTKTRKLRIERNDSEVMALEITHNNEKQFILNSCSLHSVDSHQSTSGLVFKRIEPLQWIDTLHEGLNKWKANKNKGKTVIPSRPSTSRVDPSFLI
;
A
#
# COMPACT_ATOMS: atom_id res chain seq x y z
N MET A 1 9.47 18.26 8.44
CA MET A 1 9.75 16.85 8.12
C MET A 1 10.16 16.80 6.67
N GLU A 2 11.44 16.66 6.38
CA GLU A 2 11.95 16.96 5.02
C GLU A 2 11.77 15.82 4.00
N ASN A 3 11.33 14.62 4.40
CA ASN A 3 11.21 13.47 3.50
C ASN A 3 9.87 12.72 3.64
N VAL A 4 8.72 13.41 3.71
CA VAL A 4 7.40 12.76 3.66
C VAL A 4 6.82 12.96 2.26
N ASN A 5 6.50 11.87 1.58
CA ASN A 5 5.85 11.92 0.27
C ASN A 5 4.44 12.51 0.42
N GLU A 6 4.13 13.53 -0.38
CA GLU A 6 2.85 14.26 -0.31
C GLU A 6 1.64 13.38 -0.59
N TRP A 7 1.79 12.48 -1.55
CA TRP A 7 0.74 11.60 -2.03
C TRP A 7 0.40 10.49 -1.02
N TYR A 8 1.41 9.70 -0.66
CA TYR A 8 1.23 8.55 0.22
C TYR A 8 1.25 8.92 1.71
N ARG A 9 1.72 10.11 2.07
CA ARG A 9 1.98 10.54 3.46
C ARG A 9 2.90 9.58 4.22
N MET A 10 3.81 8.94 3.49
CA MET A 10 4.82 8.02 4.02
C MET A 10 6.22 8.59 3.85
N ALA A 11 7.16 8.14 4.68
CA ALA A 11 8.55 8.54 4.57
C ALA A 11 9.16 8.07 3.25
N GLU A 12 9.83 8.96 2.53
CA GLU A 12 10.45 8.71 1.23
C GLU A 12 11.95 8.44 1.37
N PHE A 13 12.42 7.44 0.63
CA PHE A 13 13.81 6.99 0.59
C PHE A 13 14.30 6.96 -0.86
N ARG A 14 15.56 7.33 -1.05
CA ARG A 14 16.24 7.26 -2.34
C ARG A 14 17.41 6.28 -2.28
N VAL A 15 17.41 5.30 -3.18
CA VAL A 15 18.57 4.42 -3.38
C VAL A 15 19.72 5.25 -3.92
N THR A 16 20.86 5.15 -3.25
CA THR A 16 22.11 5.78 -3.67
C THR A 16 22.96 4.79 -4.46
N GLY A 17 23.99 5.27 -5.17
CA GLY A 17 24.95 4.37 -5.83
C GLY A 17 25.94 3.67 -4.90
N LYS A 18 25.72 3.74 -3.57
CA LYS A 18 26.59 3.13 -2.57
C LYS A 18 26.05 1.76 -2.19
N SER A 19 26.95 0.79 -2.08
CA SER A 19 26.65 -0.55 -1.58
C SER A 19 27.63 -0.90 -0.47
N LEU A 20 27.16 -1.63 0.52
CA LEU A 20 27.95 -2.08 1.67
C LEU A 20 27.79 -3.59 1.79
N PHE A 21 28.89 -4.27 2.10
CA PHE A 21 28.85 -5.67 2.52
C PHE A 21 28.76 -5.70 4.04
N VAL A 22 27.75 -6.39 4.56
CA VAL A 22 27.51 -6.54 6.00
C VAL A 22 27.41 -8.02 6.33
N ASN A 23 27.88 -8.43 7.52
CA ASN A 23 27.58 -9.75 8.04
C ASN A 23 26.07 -9.83 8.31
N ALA A 24 25.42 -10.91 7.91
CA ALA A 24 24.00 -11.12 8.15
C ALA A 24 23.64 -11.08 9.65
N GLU A 25 24.57 -11.47 10.52
CA GLU A 25 24.41 -11.40 11.98
C GLU A 25 24.30 -9.96 12.50
N GLU A 26 24.79 -8.98 11.75
CA GLU A 26 24.72 -7.54 12.09
C GLU A 26 23.40 -6.90 11.62
N VAL A 27 22.55 -7.63 10.89
CA VAL A 27 21.27 -7.10 10.38
C VAL A 27 20.22 -7.12 11.49
N VAL A 28 19.96 -5.96 12.08
CA VAL A 28 19.01 -5.80 13.21
C VAL A 28 17.55 -5.94 12.77
N SER A 29 17.20 -5.45 11.58
CA SER A 29 15.82 -5.54 11.07
C SER A 29 15.76 -5.38 9.57
N CYS A 30 14.76 -6.00 8.95
CA CYS A 30 14.37 -5.75 7.57
C CYS A 30 13.19 -4.78 7.55
N LEU A 31 13.28 -3.77 6.68
CA LEU A 31 12.23 -2.78 6.49
C LEU A 31 11.55 -2.96 5.14
N ASN A 32 10.24 -2.78 5.10
CA ASN A 32 9.43 -2.90 3.91
C ASN A 32 9.35 -1.55 3.19
N LEU A 33 10.24 -1.39 2.20
CA LEU A 33 10.21 -0.28 1.26
C LEU A 33 9.47 -0.71 -0.01
N GLN A 34 8.49 0.08 -0.40
CA GLN A 34 7.72 -0.12 -1.63
C GLN A 34 8.10 0.94 -2.65
N HIS A 35 8.06 0.60 -3.94
CA HIS A 35 8.37 1.55 -4.99
C HIS A 35 7.40 2.73 -4.98
N ASN A 36 7.91 3.96 -5.10
CA ASN A 36 7.06 5.14 -5.24
C ASN A 36 6.48 5.19 -6.67
N CYS A 37 5.40 4.45 -6.89
CA CYS A 37 4.81 4.29 -8.22
C CYS A 37 4.16 5.58 -8.74
N HIS A 38 3.62 6.41 -7.83
CA HIS A 38 3.03 7.70 -8.16
C HIS A 38 4.07 8.64 -8.79
N ASN A 39 5.15 8.95 -8.07
CA ASN A 39 6.19 9.84 -8.60
C ASN A 39 7.00 9.18 -9.72
N GLY A 40 7.13 7.84 -9.70
CA GLY A 40 7.75 7.06 -10.76
C GLY A 40 6.99 7.09 -12.09
N ASN A 41 5.72 7.54 -12.10
CA ASN A 41 4.84 7.46 -13.27
C ASN A 41 4.79 6.03 -13.83
N CYS A 42 4.68 5.04 -12.93
CA CYS A 42 4.64 3.63 -13.30
C CYS A 42 3.42 3.33 -14.18
N LYS A 43 3.59 2.43 -15.15
CA LYS A 43 2.52 2.10 -16.10
C LYS A 43 1.85 0.80 -15.69
N LEU A 44 0.52 0.84 -15.57
CA LEU A 44 -0.29 -0.35 -15.37
C LEU A 44 -0.74 -0.91 -16.72
N THR A 45 -0.30 -2.11 -17.06
CA THR A 45 -0.59 -2.76 -18.35
C THR A 45 -1.32 -4.08 -18.16
N LYS A 46 -2.29 -4.37 -19.03
CA LYS A 46 -2.99 -5.66 -19.07
C LYS A 46 -2.19 -6.65 -19.92
N THR A 47 -1.42 -7.53 -19.30
CA THR A 47 -0.38 -8.30 -20.01
C THR A 47 -0.59 -9.81 -19.99
N ARG A 48 -1.13 -10.40 -18.92
CA ARG A 48 -1.23 -11.86 -18.77
C ARG A 48 -2.66 -12.34 -18.65
N LYS A 49 -3.10 -13.37 -19.39
CA LYS A 49 -4.40 -14.01 -19.14
C LYS A 49 -4.43 -14.63 -17.75
N LEU A 50 -5.43 -14.28 -16.94
CA LEU A 50 -5.62 -14.92 -15.64
C LEU A 50 -6.14 -16.34 -15.86
N ARG A 51 -5.54 -17.32 -15.18
CA ARG A 51 -6.14 -18.64 -15.02
C ARG A 51 -7.05 -18.60 -13.81
N ILE A 52 -8.35 -18.80 -14.03
CA ILE A 52 -9.33 -18.95 -12.95
C ILE A 52 -9.77 -20.41 -12.98
N GLU A 53 -9.55 -21.13 -11.88
CA GLU A 53 -10.03 -22.51 -11.71
C GLU A 53 -9.63 -23.46 -12.86
N ARG A 54 -8.36 -23.37 -13.30
CA ARG A 54 -7.75 -24.16 -14.38
C ARG A 54 -8.21 -23.82 -15.80
N ASN A 55 -9.15 -22.90 -15.99
CA ASN A 55 -9.51 -22.37 -17.30
C ASN A 55 -8.82 -21.05 -17.58
N ASP A 56 -8.38 -20.87 -18.83
CA ASP A 56 -7.86 -19.60 -19.30
C ASP A 56 -9.03 -18.61 -19.35
N SER A 57 -8.91 -17.50 -18.62
CA SER A 57 -9.90 -16.42 -18.64
C SER A 57 -9.61 -15.45 -19.78
N GLU A 58 -10.66 -14.81 -20.30
CA GLU A 58 -10.53 -13.62 -21.15
C GLU A 58 -10.04 -12.39 -20.35
N VAL A 59 -10.07 -12.48 -19.02
CA VAL A 59 -9.63 -11.41 -18.12
C VAL A 59 -8.11 -11.40 -18.04
N MET A 60 -7.53 -10.29 -18.47
CA MET A 60 -6.09 -10.03 -18.34
C MET A 60 -5.76 -9.48 -16.96
N ALA A 61 -4.69 -10.00 -16.36
CA ALA A 61 -4.03 -9.47 -15.18
C ALA A 61 -3.43 -8.10 -15.50
N LEU A 62 -3.60 -7.18 -14.55
CA LEU A 62 -2.93 -5.90 -14.54
C LEU A 62 -1.55 -6.11 -13.90
N GLU A 63 -0.48 -5.82 -14.64
CA GLU A 63 0.90 -5.84 -14.16
C GLU A 63 1.44 -4.40 -14.20
N ILE A 64 2.21 -4.03 -13.17
CA ILE A 64 2.87 -2.72 -13.07
C ILE A 64 4.25 -2.82 -13.70
N THR A 65 4.51 -1.97 -14.69
CA THR A 65 5.86 -1.70 -15.19
C THR A 65 6.42 -0.52 -14.41
N HIS A 66 7.37 -0.81 -13.52
CA HIS A 66 8.04 0.21 -12.73
C HIS A 66 8.90 1.11 -13.61
N ASN A 67 8.84 2.41 -13.33
CA ASN A 67 9.70 3.42 -13.93
C ASN A 67 10.39 4.19 -12.79
N ASN A 68 11.65 4.60 -13.00
CA ASN A 68 12.54 5.16 -11.98
C ASN A 68 12.75 4.24 -10.75
N GLU A 69 13.78 3.40 -10.79
CA GLU A 69 14.05 2.36 -9.78
C GLU A 69 14.72 2.87 -8.49
N LYS A 70 14.73 4.18 -8.24
CA LYS A 70 15.50 4.78 -7.14
C LYS A 70 14.66 5.35 -6.01
N GLN A 71 13.36 5.55 -6.19
CA GLN A 71 12.50 6.18 -5.18
C GLN A 71 11.54 5.18 -4.56
N PHE A 72 11.52 5.17 -3.23
CA PHE A 72 10.76 4.22 -2.44
C PHE A 72 10.08 4.93 -1.28
N ILE A 73 8.98 4.37 -0.81
CA ILE A 73 8.25 4.78 0.38
C ILE A 73 8.33 3.68 1.43
N LEU A 74 8.49 4.04 2.70
CA LEU A 74 8.53 3.11 3.81
C LEU A 74 7.12 2.78 4.30
N ASN A 75 6.76 1.50 4.36
CA ASN A 75 5.55 1.05 5.04
C ASN A 75 5.71 1.24 6.56
N SER A 76 5.37 2.43 7.04
CA SER A 76 5.59 2.83 8.43
C SER A 76 4.66 2.12 9.42
N CYS A 77 3.59 1.48 8.91
CA CYS A 77 2.61 0.71 9.67
C CYS A 77 2.74 -0.79 9.42
N SER A 78 3.95 -1.26 9.10
CA SER A 78 4.25 -2.67 8.95
C SER A 78 3.91 -3.45 10.23
N LEU A 79 3.36 -4.66 10.08
CA LEU A 79 3.06 -5.56 11.21
C LEU A 79 4.27 -6.34 11.72
N HIS A 80 5.41 -6.25 11.03
CA HIS A 80 6.69 -6.81 11.48
C HIS A 80 7.69 -5.69 11.73
N SER A 81 8.61 -5.88 12.67
CA SER A 81 9.62 -4.89 13.05
C SER A 81 9.01 -3.49 13.24
N VAL A 82 7.87 -3.42 13.95
CA VAL A 82 7.01 -2.22 14.06
C VAL A 82 7.84 -1.03 14.53
N ASP A 83 8.58 -1.20 15.62
CA ASP A 83 9.40 -0.14 16.22
C ASP A 83 10.48 0.37 15.26
N SER A 84 11.12 -0.52 14.50
CA SER A 84 12.12 -0.16 13.48
C SER A 84 11.50 0.64 12.34
N HIS A 85 10.30 0.26 11.87
CA HIS A 85 9.60 1.01 10.82
C HIS A 85 9.18 2.40 11.30
N GLN A 86 8.58 2.48 12.49
CA GLN A 86 8.11 3.75 13.05
C GLN A 86 9.28 4.69 13.33
N SER A 87 10.35 4.22 13.97
CA SER A 87 11.55 5.02 14.23
C SER A 87 12.23 5.48 12.95
N THR A 88 12.40 4.59 11.96
CA THR A 88 13.02 4.94 10.67
C THR A 88 12.16 5.93 9.86
N SER A 89 10.84 5.88 9.99
CA SER A 89 9.94 6.80 9.27
C SER A 89 10.12 8.27 9.66
N GLY A 90 10.58 8.54 10.89
CA GLY A 90 10.60 9.90 11.43
C GLY A 90 9.22 10.55 11.57
N LEU A 91 8.13 9.78 11.40
CA LEU A 91 6.76 10.26 11.59
C LEU A 91 6.43 10.34 13.08
N VAL A 92 5.63 11.33 13.45
CA VAL A 92 5.14 11.48 14.81
C VAL A 92 3.85 10.67 14.98
N PHE A 93 3.96 9.53 15.64
CA PHE A 93 2.81 8.72 16.05
C PHE A 93 2.30 9.22 17.39
N LYS A 94 1.13 9.86 17.38
CA LYS A 94 0.44 10.22 18.63
C LYS A 94 -0.19 8.97 19.22
N ARG A 95 -0.08 8.82 20.55
CA ARG A 95 -0.85 7.81 21.27
C ARG A 95 -2.34 8.09 21.04
N ILE A 96 -3.06 7.07 20.61
CA ILE A 96 -4.51 7.12 20.49
C ILE A 96 -5.09 6.78 21.86
N GLU A 97 -5.90 7.70 22.40
CA GLU A 97 -6.54 7.51 23.70
C GLU A 97 -7.71 6.51 23.61
N PRO A 98 -8.05 5.80 24.70
CA PRO A 98 -9.11 4.79 24.70
C PRO A 98 -10.47 5.31 24.20
N LEU A 99 -10.82 6.56 24.52
CA LEU A 99 -12.06 7.19 24.03
C LEU A 99 -12.03 7.40 22.52
N GLN A 100 -10.90 7.81 21.96
CA GLN A 100 -10.76 8.00 20.51
C GLN A 100 -10.90 6.67 19.76
N TRP A 101 -10.45 5.57 20.35
CA TRP A 101 -10.70 4.23 19.83
C TRP A 101 -12.19 3.90 19.79
N ILE A 102 -12.92 4.15 20.89
CA ILE A 102 -14.37 3.92 20.97
C ILE A 102 -15.11 4.77 19.94
N ASP A 103 -14.77 6.05 19.83
CA ASP A 103 -15.37 6.96 18.85
C ASP A 103 -15.16 6.47 17.43
N THR A 104 -13.93 6.04 17.09
CA THR A 104 -13.59 5.52 15.76
C THR A 104 -14.35 4.22 15.45
N LEU A 105 -14.50 3.32 16.43
CA LEU A 105 -15.26 2.08 16.27
C LEU A 105 -16.75 2.37 16.02
N HIS A 106 -17.34 3.28 16.77
CA HIS A 106 -18.73 3.71 16.55
C HIS A 106 -18.91 4.37 15.18
N GLU A 107 -17.98 5.25 14.77
CA GLU A 107 -18.01 5.89 13.46
C GLU A 107 -17.94 4.85 12.33
N GLY A 108 -16.98 3.92 12.41
CA GLY A 108 -16.80 2.85 11.43
C GLY A 108 -18.04 1.95 11.33
N LEU A 109 -18.61 1.56 12.47
CA LEU A 109 -19.85 0.77 12.53
C LEU A 109 -21.03 1.50 11.90
N ASN A 110 -21.19 2.80 12.18
CA ASN A 110 -22.25 3.61 11.61
C ASN A 110 -22.12 3.76 10.09
N LYS A 111 -20.90 4.01 9.59
CA LYS A 111 -20.61 4.02 8.13
C LYS A 111 -20.93 2.68 7.49
N TRP A 112 -20.54 1.57 8.12
CA TRP A 112 -20.84 0.23 7.62
C TRP A 112 -22.35 -0.05 7.57
N LYS A 113 -23.09 0.31 8.62
CA LYS A 113 -24.56 0.21 8.66
C LYS A 113 -25.23 1.09 7.59
N ALA A 114 -24.76 2.31 7.40
CA ALA A 114 -25.28 3.21 6.35
C ALA A 114 -25.08 2.63 4.94
N ASN A 115 -23.97 1.94 4.70
CA ASN A 115 -23.73 1.23 3.44
C ASN A 115 -24.61 -0.03 3.28
N LYS A 116 -25.05 -0.66 4.37
CA LYS A 116 -25.98 -1.81 4.32
C LYS A 116 -27.37 -1.43 3.79
N ASN A 117 -27.82 -0.20 4.05
CA ASN A 117 -29.12 0.31 3.61
C ASN A 117 -29.13 0.78 2.14
N LYS A 118 -27.95 0.94 1.53
CA LYS A 118 -27.81 1.11 0.07
C LYS A 118 -27.84 -0.25 -0.60
N GLY A 119 -29.01 -0.89 -0.55
CA GLY A 119 -29.25 -2.24 -1.08
C GLY A 119 -28.46 -2.50 -2.36
N LYS A 120 -27.68 -3.59 -2.32
CA LYS A 120 -26.60 -3.98 -3.23
C LYS A 120 -25.30 -3.26 -2.93
N THR A 121 -24.33 -4.00 -2.39
CA THR A 121 -23.03 -4.02 -3.04
C THR A 121 -23.34 -4.23 -4.51
N VAL A 122 -23.37 -3.16 -5.30
CA VAL A 122 -23.29 -3.29 -6.75
C VAL A 122 -21.91 -3.85 -6.95
N ILE A 123 -21.78 -5.18 -6.86
CA ILE A 123 -20.80 -5.88 -7.68
C ILE A 123 -21.23 -5.42 -9.07
N PRO A 124 -20.45 -4.56 -9.75
CA PRO A 124 -20.82 -4.19 -11.09
C PRO A 124 -20.93 -5.52 -11.83
N SER A 125 -22.11 -5.85 -12.34
CA SER A 125 -22.26 -6.86 -13.38
C SER A 125 -21.69 -6.28 -14.67
N ARG A 126 -20.45 -5.80 -14.60
CA ARG A 126 -19.60 -5.58 -15.74
C ARG A 126 -18.81 -6.87 -15.89
N PRO A 127 -18.63 -7.38 -17.12
CA PRO A 127 -17.72 -8.49 -17.35
C PRO A 127 -16.42 -8.17 -16.63
N SER A 128 -16.07 -9.06 -15.70
CA SER A 128 -15.05 -8.89 -14.67
C SER A 128 -13.75 -8.35 -15.27
N THR A 129 -13.57 -7.03 -15.25
CA THR A 129 -12.32 -6.40 -15.61
C THR A 129 -11.98 -5.44 -14.48
N SER A 130 -11.00 -5.85 -13.67
CA SER A 130 -10.52 -5.17 -12.46
C SER A 130 -11.39 -5.36 -11.21
N ARG A 131 -10.95 -6.24 -10.30
CA ARG A 131 -11.43 -6.35 -8.91
C ARG A 131 -10.85 -5.27 -7.99
N VAL A 132 -10.12 -4.30 -8.54
CA VAL A 132 -9.57 -3.19 -7.77
C VAL A 132 -10.11 -1.90 -8.35
N ASP A 133 -10.85 -1.17 -7.53
CA ASP A 133 -11.24 0.20 -7.82
C ASP A 133 -9.95 1.04 -7.87
N PRO A 134 -9.64 1.70 -9.00
CA PRO A 134 -8.42 2.50 -9.15
C PRO A 134 -8.28 3.58 -8.08
N SER A 135 -9.37 4.05 -7.46
CA SER A 135 -9.29 5.02 -6.36
C SER A 135 -8.60 4.49 -5.09
N PHE A 136 -8.41 3.16 -4.98
CA PHE A 136 -7.57 2.54 -3.94
C PHE A 136 -6.13 2.24 -4.42
N LEU A 137 -5.82 2.50 -5.70
CA LEU A 137 -4.50 2.37 -6.31
C LEU A 137 -3.90 3.72 -6.73
N ILE A 138 -4.62 4.81 -6.45
CA ILE A 138 -4.13 6.17 -6.61
C ILE A 138 -3.59 6.52 -5.24
#